data_AF-A0A662C811-F1
#
_entry.id   AF-A0A662C811-F1
#
_cell.length_a   1.000
_cell.length_b   1.000
_cell.length_c   1.000
_cell.angle_alpha   90.00
_cell.angle_beta   90.00
_cell.angle_gamma   90.00
#
_symmetry.space_group_name_H-M   'P 1'
#
loop_
_entity.id
_entity.type
_entity.pdbx_description
1 polymer ?
#
loop_
_entity_poly.entity_id
_entity_poly.type
_entity_poly.pdbx_seq_one_letter_code
_entity_poly.pdbx_strand_id
1 'polypeptide(L)'
;MKKIQMVDLQSQYKKLQPEIDQTILDVIGSAAFINGPEVHQFQADLEKYLDVKHVIPCANGTDALQIAMMGLGLEQGDEVITADFTFAATVEV
;
A
#
# COMPACT_ATOMS: atom_id res chain seq x y z
N MET A 1 33.26 -11.50 2.11
CA MET A 1 32.72 -10.29 1.44
C MET A 1 31.25 -10.18 1.80
N LYS A 2 30.75 -8.97 2.12
CA LYS A 2 29.31 -8.78 2.35
C LYS A 2 28.60 -8.87 1.00
N LYS A 3 27.57 -9.70 0.88
CA LYS A 3 26.79 -9.87 -0.37
C LYS A 3 26.05 -8.57 -0.66
N ILE A 4 26.27 -7.95 -1.83
CA ILE A 4 25.56 -6.75 -2.25
C ILE A 4 24.21 -7.17 -2.83
N GLN A 5 23.13 -6.72 -2.22
CA GLN A 5 21.77 -6.96 -2.70
C GLN A 5 21.32 -5.77 -3.55
N MET A 6 20.49 -6.04 -4.56
CA MET A 6 19.81 -4.97 -5.34
C MET A 6 18.90 -4.13 -4.44
N VAL A 7 18.22 -4.75 -3.46
CA VAL A 7 17.42 -4.09 -2.42
C VAL A 7 17.70 -4.78 -1.07
N ASP A 8 18.34 -4.09 -0.13
CA ASP A 8 18.73 -4.65 1.18
C ASP A 8 17.70 -4.36 2.28
N LEU A 9 16.62 -5.16 2.28
CA LEU A 9 15.55 -5.06 3.30
C LEU A 9 16.01 -5.57 4.68
N GLN A 10 17.03 -6.42 4.75
CA GLN A 10 17.52 -6.95 6.03
C GLN A 10 18.20 -5.86 6.85
N SER A 11 19.06 -5.05 6.23
CA SER A 11 19.69 -3.93 6.92
C SER A 11 18.68 -2.84 7.28
N GLN A 12 17.62 -2.66 6.49
CA GLN A 12 16.53 -1.72 6.81
C GLN A 12 15.74 -2.20 8.03
N TYR A 13 15.25 -3.45 8.01
CA TYR A 13 14.50 -4.03 9.14
C TYR A 13 15.30 -3.96 10.43
N LYS A 14 16.59 -4.33 10.43
CA LYS A 14 17.43 -4.27 11.65
C LYS A 14 17.51 -2.89 12.30
N LYS A 15 17.37 -1.80 11.53
CA LYS A 15 17.35 -0.44 12.08
C LYS A 15 16.02 -0.07 12.73
N LEU A 16 14.93 -0.64 12.24
CA LEU A 16 13.55 -0.39 12.68
C LEU A 16 13.00 -1.49 13.59
N GLN A 17 13.80 -2.53 13.84
CA GLN A 17 13.36 -3.76 14.48
C GLN A 17 12.65 -3.54 15.82
N PRO A 18 13.16 -2.71 16.76
CA PRO A 18 12.48 -2.55 18.05
C PRO A 18 11.06 -2.01 17.92
N GLU A 19 10.82 -1.11 16.95
CA GLU A 19 9.51 -0.51 16.68
C GLU A 19 8.59 -1.51 15.98
N ILE A 20 9.07 -2.15 14.91
CA ILE A 20 8.29 -3.13 14.14
C ILE A 20 7.87 -4.31 15.01
N ASP A 21 8.81 -4.89 15.77
CA ASP A 21 8.54 -6.07 16.59
C ASP A 21 7.52 -5.76 17.69
N GLN A 22 7.60 -4.58 18.31
CA GLN A 22 6.64 -4.16 19.33
C GLN A 22 5.24 -3.99 18.74
N THR A 23 5.09 -3.27 17.62
CA THR A 23 3.78 -3.06 16.98
C THR A 23 3.15 -4.39 16.53
N ILE A 24 3.96 -5.34 16.03
CA ILE A 24 3.47 -6.69 15.70
C ILE A 24 2.91 -7.39 16.93
N LEU A 25 3.62 -7.35 18.07
CA LEU A 25 3.16 -7.96 19.32
C LEU A 25 1.86 -7.30 19.84
N ASP A 26 1.74 -5.98 19.70
CA ASP A 26 0.54 -5.23 20.12
C ASP A 26 -0.69 -5.60 19.27
N VAL A 27 -0.52 -5.76 17.95
CA VAL A 27 -1.59 -6.25 17.05
C VAL A 27 -1.98 -7.68 17.39
N ILE A 28 -1.02 -8.56 17.65
CA ILE A 28 -1.30 -9.94 18.08
C ILE A 28 -2.04 -9.96 19.42
N GLY A 29 -1.62 -9.13 20.39
CA GLY A 29 -2.23 -9.05 21.71
C GLY A 29 -3.66 -8.51 21.68
N SER A 30 -3.97 -7.59 20.76
CA SER A 30 -5.32 -7.04 20.58
C SER A 30 -6.22 -7.88 19.66
N ALA A 31 -5.65 -8.78 18.86
CA ALA A 31 -6.33 -9.56 17.83
C ALA A 31 -7.08 -8.71 16.76
N ALA A 32 -6.73 -7.42 16.63
CA ALA A 32 -7.35 -6.51 15.68
C ALA A 32 -6.73 -6.63 14.28
N PHE A 33 -6.80 -7.83 13.68
CA PHE A 33 -6.07 -8.17 12.45
C PHE A 33 -6.62 -7.52 11.17
N ILE A 34 -7.91 -7.17 11.14
CA ILE A 34 -8.57 -6.63 9.96
C ILE A 34 -9.10 -5.24 10.29
N ASN A 35 -8.65 -4.24 9.54
CA ASN A 35 -9.09 -2.85 9.65
C ASN A 35 -9.03 -2.30 11.09
N GLY A 36 -7.97 -2.65 11.83
CA GLY A 36 -7.73 -2.22 13.20
C GLY A 36 -7.15 -0.81 13.32
N PRO A 37 -6.82 -0.36 14.55
CA PRO A 37 -6.29 0.97 14.81
C PRO A 37 -5.06 1.35 13.97
N GLU A 38 -4.15 0.40 13.75
CA GLU A 38 -2.94 0.63 12.94
C GLU A 38 -3.25 0.97 11.48
N VAL A 39 -4.34 0.43 10.91
CA VAL A 39 -4.77 0.75 9.54
C VAL A 39 -5.33 2.17 9.47
N HIS A 40 -6.09 2.58 10.48
CA HIS A 40 -6.62 3.94 10.57
C HIS A 40 -5.53 4.99 10.82
N GLN A 41 -4.54 4.65 11.65
CA GLN A 41 -3.39 5.50 11.89
C GLN A 41 -2.57 5.66 10.60
N PHE A 42 -2.28 4.56 9.90
CA PHE A 42 -1.62 4.60 8.59
C PHE A 42 -2.38 5.48 7.58
N GLN A 43 -3.72 5.36 7.53
CA GLN A 43 -4.54 6.20 6.66
C GLN A 43 -4.34 7.69 6.98
N ALA A 44 -4.46 8.09 8.25
CA ALA A 44 -4.32 9.48 8.67
C ALA A 44 -2.90 10.03 8.42
N ASP A 45 -1.88 9.21 8.67
CA ASP A 45 -0.49 9.59 8.43
C ASP A 45 -0.22 9.75 6.93
N LEU A 46 -0.80 8.90 6.09
CA LEU A 46 -0.63 8.99 4.64
C LEU A 46 -1.44 10.15 4.03
N GLU A 47 -2.63 10.44 4.54
CA GLU A 47 -3.41 11.66 4.20
C GLU A 47 -2.57 12.91 4.43
N LYS A 48 -1.95 12.99 5.61
CA LYS A 48 -1.06 14.10 5.97
C LYS A 48 0.21 14.14 5.12
N TYR A 49 0.83 12.99 4.88
CA TYR A 49 2.08 12.91 4.11
C TYR A 49 1.90 13.33 2.64
N LEU A 50 0.79 12.93 2.02
CA LEU A 50 0.47 13.23 0.63
C LEU A 50 -0.22 14.59 0.44
N ASP A 51 -0.61 15.26 1.53
CA ASP A 51 -1.42 16.50 1.51
C ASP A 51 -2.74 16.31 0.75
N VAL A 52 -3.46 15.23 1.05
CA VAL A 52 -4.76 14.90 0.45
C VAL A 52 -5.84 14.78 1.51
N LYS A 53 -7.09 14.99 1.10
CA LYS A 53 -8.23 14.90 2.02
C LYS A 53 -8.55 13.47 2.47
N HIS A 54 -8.30 12.49 1.60
CA HIS A 54 -8.70 11.10 1.81
C HIS A 54 -7.65 10.12 1.30
N VAL A 55 -7.36 9.11 2.11
CA VAL A 55 -6.68 7.87 1.71
C VAL A 55 -7.63 6.71 1.97
N ILE A 56 -7.70 5.75 1.05
CA ILE A 56 -8.48 4.52 1.23
C ILE A 56 -7.50 3.35 1.09
N PRO A 57 -7.06 2.74 2.20
CA PRO A 57 -6.19 1.58 2.14
C PRO A 57 -6.88 0.39 1.47
N CYS A 58 -6.18 -0.27 0.55
CA CYS A 58 -6.62 -1.49 -0.13
C CYS A 58 -5.50 -2.53 -0.14
N ALA A 59 -5.76 -3.72 -0.68
CA ALA A 59 -4.84 -4.84 -0.53
C ALA A 59 -3.53 -4.69 -1.33
N ASN A 60 -3.58 -4.06 -2.51
CA ASN A 60 -2.42 -3.87 -3.38
C ASN A 60 -2.67 -2.74 -4.42
N GLY A 61 -1.66 -2.45 -5.26
CA GLY A 61 -1.73 -1.39 -6.28
C GLY A 61 -2.62 -1.69 -7.49
N THR A 62 -2.78 -2.96 -7.88
CA THR A 62 -3.71 -3.37 -8.95
C THR A 62 -5.15 -3.13 -8.48
N ASP A 63 -5.50 -3.57 -7.27
CA ASP A 63 -6.82 -3.30 -6.66
C ASP A 63 -7.06 -1.79 -6.55
N ALA A 64 -6.04 -0.99 -6.22
CA ALA A 64 -6.17 0.46 -6.12
C ALA A 64 -6.61 1.09 -7.45
N LEU A 65 -5.99 0.67 -8.56
CA LEU A 65 -6.37 1.13 -9.90
C LEU A 65 -7.78 0.66 -10.26
N GLN A 66 -8.10 -0.62 -10.02
CA GLN A 66 -9.41 -1.17 -10.32
C GLN A 66 -10.53 -0.47 -9.54
N ILE A 67 -10.35 -0.26 -8.23
CA ILE A 67 -11.31 0.45 -7.37
C ILE A 67 -11.51 1.88 -7.85
N ALA A 68 -10.44 2.57 -8.26
CA ALA A 68 -10.55 3.92 -8.80
C ALA A 68 -11.38 3.95 -10.10
N MET A 69 -11.15 3.01 -11.02
CA MET A 69 -11.93 2.89 -12.26
C MET A 69 -13.40 2.55 -12.00
N MET A 70 -13.67 1.63 -11.08
CA MET A 70 -15.03 1.31 -10.64
C MET A 70 -15.72 2.54 -10.02
N GLY A 71 -14.99 3.34 -9.26
CA GLY A 71 -15.50 4.58 -8.66
C GLY A 71 -15.79 5.68 -9.67
N LEU A 72 -15.11 5.68 -10.83
CA LEU A 72 -15.41 6.57 -11.96
C LEU A 72 -16.62 6.11 -12.78
N GLY A 73 -17.06 4.85 -12.63
CA GLY A 73 -18.22 4.29 -13.33
C GLY A 73 -17.99 4.00 -14.80
N LEU A 74 -16.78 3.55 -15.17
CA LEU A 74 -16.46 3.19 -16.55
C LEU A 74 -17.31 2.01 -17.03
N GLU A 75 -17.73 2.06 -18.29
CA GLU A 75 -18.54 1.06 -18.96
C GLU A 75 -17.82 0.46 -20.18
N GLN A 76 -18.38 -0.62 -20.71
CA GLN A 76 -17.89 -1.22 -21.95
C GLN A 76 -17.98 -0.20 -23.09
N GLY A 77 -16.83 0.08 -23.72
CA GLY A 77 -16.72 1.06 -24.79
C GLY A 77 -16.01 2.35 -24.37
N ASP A 78 -15.78 2.56 -23.08
CA ASP A 78 -14.95 3.64 -22.59
C ASP A 78 -13.45 3.38 -22.87
N GLU A 79 -12.68 4.47 -22.93
CA GLU A 79 -11.24 4.42 -23.18
C GLU A 79 -10.46 5.05 -22.02
N VAL A 80 -9.35 4.42 -21.65
CA VAL A 80 -8.40 4.91 -20.65
C VAL A 80 -7.03 5.07 -21.31
N ILE A 81 -6.48 6.28 -21.27
CA ILE A 81 -5.13 6.55 -21.76
C ILE A 81 -4.11 6.08 -20.72
N THR A 82 -3.11 5.32 -21.15
CA THR A 82 -2.00 4.84 -20.31
C THR A 82 -0.65 5.07 -20.99
N ALA A 83 0.45 4.72 -20.33
CA ALA A 83 1.80 4.78 -20.89
C ALA A 83 2.14 3.49 -21.66
N ASP A 84 2.89 3.63 -22.75
CA ASP A 84 3.35 2.50 -23.59
C ASP A 84 4.33 1.57 -22.84
N PHE A 85 5.18 2.14 -21.97
CA PHE A 85 6.15 1.41 -21.17
C PHE A 85 5.84 1.52 -19.67
N THR A 86 5.02 0.61 -19.17
CA THR A 86 4.63 0.50 -17.76
C THR A 86 4.49 -0.97 -17.34
N PHE A 87 4.27 -1.23 -16.05
CA PHE A 87 3.93 -2.56 -15.56
C PHE A 87 2.49 -2.96 -15.96
N ALA A 88 2.26 -4.26 -16.17
CA ALA A 88 1.01 -4.82 -16.72
C ALA A 88 -0.25 -4.45 -15.92
N ALA A 89 -0.13 -4.25 -14.59
CA ALA A 89 -1.24 -3.82 -13.73
C ALA A 89 -1.96 -2.56 -14.22
N THR A 90 -1.29 -1.70 -15.00
CA THR A 90 -1.89 -0.47 -15.53
C THR A 90 -2.96 -0.73 -16.60
N VAL A 91 -2.98 -1.92 -17.21
CA VAL A 91 -3.85 -2.26 -18.36
C VAL A 91 -4.72 -3.50 -18.15
N GLU A 92 -4.49 -4.29 -17.10
CA GLU A 92 -5.24 -5.53 -16.84
C GLU A 92 -6.43 -5.38 -15.87
N VAL A 93 -6.71 -4.14 -15.44
CA VAL A 93 -7.74 -3.79 -14.44
C VAL A 93 -9.08 -3.41 -15.03
#